data_AF-A0AAP8LAN0-F1
#
_entry.id   AF-A0AAP8LAN0-F1
#
_cell.length_a   1.000
_cell.length_b   1.000
_cell.length_c   1.000
_cell.angle_alpha   90.00
_cell.angle_beta   90.00
_cell.angle_gamma   90.00
#
_symmetry.space_group_name_H-M   'P 1'
#
loop_
_entity.id
_entity.type
_entity.pdbx_description
1 polymer ?
#
loop_
_entity_poly.entity_id
_entity_poly.type
_entity_poly.pdbx_seq_one_letter_code
_entity_poly.pdbx_strand_id
1 'polypeptide(L)' 'LIGAVKLRLVANKIAGESTPDSYQFKAAVIPQALLLAQPGPVNVAGLAKIVPGWSTSSDFVQPWFATLQAEHGK' A
#
# COMPACT_ATOMS: atom_id res chain seq x y z
N LEU A 1 1.46 3.11 -2.13
CA LEU A 1 1.81 1.95 -1.27
C LEU A 1 3.14 2.10 -0.54
N ILE A 2 4.28 2.09 -1.23
CA ILE A 2 5.63 2.07 -0.61
C ILE A 2 5.83 3.19 0.42
N GLY A 3 5.51 4.43 0.05
CA GLY A 3 5.63 5.58 0.96
C GLY A 3 4.76 5.45 2.21
N ALA A 4 3.52 4.97 2.06
CA ALA A 4 2.62 4.75 3.19
C ALA A 4 3.17 3.68 4.14
N VAL A 5 3.67 2.56 3.62
CA VAL A 5 4.28 1.50 4.44
C VAL A 5 5.52 2.00 5.18
N LYS A 6 6.39 2.79 4.53
CA LYS A 6 7.52 3.44 5.20
C LYS A 6 7.08 4.37 6.33
N LEU A 7 6.03 5.17 6.10
CA LEU A 7 5.50 6.06 7.14
C LEU A 7 4.94 5.26 8.33
N ARG A 8 4.24 4.15 8.09
CA ARG A 8 3.76 3.26 9.16
C ARG A 8 4.92 2.69 9.98
N LEU A 9 5.99 2.22 9.32
CA LEU A 9 7.19 1.74 10.02
C LEU A 9 7.82 2.82 10.89
N VAL A 10 7.91 4.06 10.40
CA VAL A 10 8.40 5.21 11.19
C VAL A 10 7.47 5.51 12.37
N ALA A 11 6.16 5.56 12.15
CA ALA A 11 5.18 5.79 13.22
C ALA A 11 5.25 4.72 14.31
N ASN A 12 5.39 3.45 13.93
CA ASN A 12 5.58 2.34 14.85
C ASN A 12 6.86 2.49 15.68
N LYS A 13 7.98 2.89 15.04
CA LYS A 13 9.23 3.18 15.77
C LYS A 13 9.08 4.33 16.78
N ILE A 14 8.37 5.39 16.41
CA ILE A 14 8.09 6.53 17.30
C ILE A 14 7.22 6.10 18.48
N ALA A 15 6.24 5.24 18.26
CA ALA A 15 5.34 4.72 19.29
C ALA A 15 5.96 3.61 20.17
N GLY A 16 7.19 3.17 19.88
CA GLY A 16 7.86 2.08 20.60
C GLY A 16 7.42 0.66 20.20
N GLU A 17 6.68 0.53 19.10
CA GLU A 17 6.26 -0.76 18.55
C GLU A 17 7.43 -1.49 17.88
N SER A 18 7.46 -2.81 17.98
CA SER A 18 8.47 -3.63 17.30
C SER A 18 8.34 -3.50 15.78
N THR A 19 9.47 -3.34 15.10
CA THR A 19 9.55 -3.26 13.64
C THR A 19 10.67 -4.15 13.12
N PRO A 20 10.49 -4.81 11.97
CA PRO A 20 11.51 -5.69 11.42
C PRO A 20 12.72 -4.89 10.92
N ASP A 21 13.89 -5.53 10.90
CA ASP A 21 15.12 -4.94 10.35
C ASP A 21 15.05 -4.75 8.83
N SER A 22 14.33 -5.65 8.15
CA SER A 22 14.12 -5.62 6.70
C SER A 22 12.69 -5.98 6.35
N TYR A 23 12.18 -5.36 5.30
CA TYR A 23 10.86 -5.65 4.74
C TYR A 23 10.91 -5.56 3.22
N GLN A 24 10.40 -6.58 2.54
CA GLN A 24 10.40 -6.69 1.09
C GLN A 24 8.99 -6.57 0.53
N PHE A 25 8.80 -5.64 -0.39
CA PHE A 25 7.54 -5.47 -1.10
C PHE A 25 7.34 -6.59 -2.12
N LYS A 26 6.13 -7.14 -2.19
CA LYS A 26 5.74 -8.04 -3.27
C LYS A 26 5.49 -7.24 -4.55
N ALA A 27 6.13 -7.64 -5.64
CA ALA A 27 5.87 -7.12 -6.97
C ALA A 27 4.78 -7.94 -7.68
N ALA A 28 4.15 -7.35 -8.69
CA ALA A 28 3.21 -8.03 -9.58
C ALA A 28 3.78 -8.05 -11.00
N VAL A 29 3.62 -9.17 -11.69
CA VAL A 29 3.92 -9.26 -13.13
C VAL A 29 2.72 -8.69 -13.89
N ILE A 30 2.95 -7.73 -14.77
CA ILE A 30 1.92 -7.10 -15.59
C ILE A 30 2.21 -7.42 -17.07
N PRO A 31 1.51 -8.39 -17.68
CA PRO A 31 1.68 -8.70 -19.09
C PRO A 31 1.15 -7.57 -19.98
N GLN A 32 1.82 -7.28 -21.08
CA GLN A 32 1.34 -6.29 -22.06
C GLN A 32 -0.06 -6.64 -22.60
N ALA A 33 -0.32 -7.92 -22.86
CA ALA A 33 -1.62 -8.40 -23.33
C ALA A 33 -2.78 -8.05 -22.38
N LEU A 34 -2.54 -8.02 -21.07
CA LEU A 34 -3.54 -7.64 -20.08
C LEU A 34 -3.96 -6.17 -20.23
N LEU A 35 -3.00 -5.29 -20.56
CA LEU A 35 -3.25 -3.87 -20.77
C LEU A 35 -3.98 -3.62 -22.10
N LEU A 36 -3.57 -4.32 -23.16
CA LEU A 36 -4.17 -4.20 -24.49
C LEU A 36 -5.61 -4.74 -24.54
N ALA A 37 -5.98 -5.66 -23.65
CA ALA A 37 -7.34 -6.18 -23.55
C ALA A 37 -8.34 -5.20 -22.91
N GLN A 38 -7.88 -4.07 -22.36
CA GLN A 38 -8.76 -3.09 -21.75
C GLN A 38 -9.42 -2.17 -22.80
N PRO A 39 -10.69 -1.78 -22.62
CA PRO A 39 -11.44 -1.00 -23.62
C PRO A 39 -10.99 0.47 -23.75
N GLY A 40 -9.99 0.90 -22.96
CA GLY A 40 -9.50 2.27 -22.97
C GLY A 40 -8.19 2.42 -22.18
N PRO A 41 -7.67 3.66 -22.05
CA PRO A 41 -6.41 3.92 -21.39
C PRO A 41 -6.38 3.45 -19.94
N VAL A 42 -5.29 2.79 -19.54
CA VAL A 42 -5.04 2.33 -18.17
C VAL A 42 -3.93 3.19 -17.56
N ASN A 43 -4.19 3.73 -16.36
CA ASN A 43 -3.16 4.39 -15.55
C ASN A 43 -2.80 3.52 -14.33
N VAL A 44 -1.76 3.92 -13.59
CA VAL A 44 -1.23 3.14 -12.46
C VAL A 44 -2.25 2.91 -11.34
N ALA A 45 -3.15 3.86 -11.08
CA ALA A 45 -4.24 3.68 -10.12
C ALA A 45 -5.30 2.69 -10.65
N GLY A 46 -5.59 2.77 -11.95
CA GLY A 46 -6.53 1.90 -12.65
C GLY A 46 -6.12 0.43 -12.68
N LEU A 47 -4.82 0.12 -12.55
CA LEU A 47 -4.33 -1.26 -12.41
C LEU A 47 -4.99 -2.01 -11.25
N ALA A 48 -5.44 -1.32 -10.20
CA ALA A 48 -6.17 -1.94 -9.08
C ALA A 48 -7.47 -2.66 -9.50
N LYS A 49 -8.02 -2.31 -10.67
CA LYS A 49 -9.23 -2.95 -11.21
C LYS A 49 -8.95 -4.27 -11.94
N ILE A 50 -7.72 -4.50 -12.38
CA ILE A 50 -7.34 -5.60 -13.28
C ILE A 50 -6.19 -6.47 -12.76
N VAL A 51 -5.46 -6.00 -11.74
CA VAL A 51 -4.41 -6.75 -11.03
C VAL A 51 -4.84 -6.86 -9.55
N PRO A 52 -5.30 -8.05 -9.10
CA PRO A 52 -5.71 -8.25 -7.71
C PRO A 52 -4.59 -7.91 -6.72
N GLY A 53 -4.94 -7.20 -5.64
CA GLY A 53 -3.98 -6.78 -4.60
C GLY A 53 -3.02 -5.66 -5.03
N TRP A 54 -3.22 -5.06 -6.21
CA TRP A 54 -2.36 -3.98 -6.66
C TRP A 54 -2.46 -2.75 -5.75
N SER A 55 -1.30 -2.24 -5.34
CA SER A 55 -1.15 -1.05 -4.49
C SER A 55 -1.90 -1.11 -3.14
N THR A 56 -2.23 -2.30 -2.63
CA THR A 56 -2.81 -2.50 -1.30
C THR A 56 -1.85 -3.26 -0.39
N SER A 57 -1.86 -2.91 0.90
CA SER A 57 -1.16 -3.65 1.96
C SER A 57 -1.73 -3.21 3.31
N SER A 58 -2.07 -4.19 4.13
CA SER A 58 -2.42 -4.02 5.55
C SER A 58 -1.20 -4.13 6.47
N ASP A 59 0.00 -4.25 5.92
CA ASP A 59 1.21 -4.44 6.72
C ASP A 59 1.48 -3.21 7.59
N PHE A 60 1.86 -3.50 8.82
CA PHE A 60 2.22 -2.53 9.87
C PHE A 60 1.11 -1.53 10.21
N VAL A 61 -0.15 -1.80 9.85
CA VAL A 61 -1.29 -1.01 10.28
C VAL A 61 -1.60 -1.35 11.73
N GLN A 62 -1.50 -0.35 12.60
CA GLN A 62 -1.87 -0.48 14.00
C GLN A 62 -3.32 -0.02 14.23
N PRO A 63 -4.04 -0.59 15.22
CA PRO A 63 -5.39 -0.15 15.57
C PRO A 63 -5.47 1.35 15.89
N TRP A 64 -4.47 1.90 16.57
CA TRP A 64 -4.42 3.31 16.96
C TRP A 64 -4.20 4.29 15.80
N PHE A 65 -3.87 3.80 14.59
CA PHE A 65 -3.90 4.67 13.40
C PHE A 65 -5.31 5.14 13.07
N ALA A 66 -6.34 4.33 13.35
CA ALA A 66 -7.73 4.74 13.18
C ALA A 66 -8.09 5.87 14.15
N THR A 67 -7.59 5.80 15.39
CA THR A 67 -7.74 6.87 16.38
C THR A 67 -7.09 8.17 15.89
N LEU A 68 -5.83 8.13 15.44
CA LEU A 68 -5.15 9.32 14.89
C LEU A 68 -5.85 9.89 13.66
N GLN A 69 -6.37 9.04 12.77
CA GLN A 69 -7.13 9.48 11.62
C GLN A 69 -8.46 10.14 12.04
N ALA A 70 -9.11 9.67 13.10
CA ALA A 70 -10.32 10.31 13.62
C ALA A 70 -10.01 11.68 14.26
N GLU A 71 -8.85 11.82 14.91
CA GLU A 71 -8.44 13.07 15.57
C GLU A 71 -7.87 14.13 14.62
N HIS A 72 -7.18 13.71 13.56
CA HIS A 72 -6.41 14.59 12.68
C HIS A 72 -6.76 14.48 11.19
N GLY A 73 -7.61 13.52 10.83
CA GLY A 73 -8.13 13.38 9.49
C GLY A 73 -8.96 14.60 9.12
N LYS A 74 -8.53 15.32 8.10
CA LYS A 74 -9.33 16.37 7.48
C LYS A 74 -10.47 15.78 6.67
#